data_AF-A0A954VZP7-F1
#
_entry.id   AF-A0A954VZP7-F1
#
_cell.length_a   1.000
_cell.length_b   1.000
_cell.length_c   1.000
_cell.angle_alpha   90.00
_cell.angle_beta   90.00
_cell.angle_gamma   90.00
#
_symmetry.space_group_name_H-M   'P 1'
#
loop_
_entity.id
_entity.type
_entity.pdbx_description
1 polymer ?
#
loop_
_entity_poly.entity_id
_entity_poly.type
_entity_poly.pdbx_seq_one_letter_code
_entity_poly.pdbx_strand_id
1 'polypeptide(L)'
;MQSKTFPLFVLTLVVTCGLSNRAFAFCDDDDDYAGRYFSGEFELTQESVFGTLDGVRAWSQANGTITDSQIQGGNSECQGDGLDTNHNANVTIVNSQITGLDDGIKAKLNSRVIVNSGTIMGNDDGISTAGNALVRINGGTVNGDIHGILAIDQSVVQVAGGEILGGSVIQDSGRLDLFGGQIESVRVNDNGLVNIVGGQIDGVAEATGNGRVQLFTQPGQPSMLWDGTAINEFEEGHYYDTYTSDIVTSQNTVLNYGLLDIGDSPPTLTMGPDGQAYSVYLGGASSANLDQGRIYGELIADDQSQVVIDGSLLQGFRAAVTAYRSSQITLKSGNIENTYVGVLALSDSRLDVQGGAITTLVDGVQAQDDSVVSVTGGAIVGRDDEGMRLRDRASLMLSGGSIQGGQNGVSASEYSIVQMMDGRVSGPDNAMRIRDNSQLLIQGGEVSGRILLEDQANGIIQGGTVSRNVIARNASRMELAGGRFSGAIQAEDNSQAVISNGQFQAGLRFSGNA
;
A
#
# COMPACT_ATOMS: atom_id res chain seq x y z
N MET A 1 -79.68 40.77 -5.41
CA MET A 1 -78.66 39.70 -5.37
C MET A 1 -77.30 40.36 -5.19
N GLN A 2 -76.79 40.38 -3.95
CA GLN A 2 -75.42 40.82 -3.64
C GLN A 2 -74.72 39.61 -3.00
N SER A 3 -73.74 39.05 -3.69
CA SER A 3 -72.91 37.96 -3.16
C SER A 3 -71.92 38.55 -2.17
N LYS A 4 -72.06 38.21 -0.89
CA LYS A 4 -71.03 38.43 0.12
C LYS A 4 -70.07 37.25 0.11
N THR A 5 -68.86 37.48 -0.35
CA THR A 5 -67.70 36.60 -0.15
C THR A 5 -67.29 36.66 1.32
N PHE A 6 -67.22 35.52 1.98
CA PHE A 6 -66.60 35.38 3.31
C PHE A 6 -65.12 35.02 3.12
N PRO A 7 -64.20 35.59 3.91
CA PRO A 7 -62.81 35.17 3.89
C PRO A 7 -62.67 33.79 4.54
N LEU A 8 -61.99 32.90 3.84
CA LEU A 8 -61.53 31.61 4.36
C LEU A 8 -60.43 31.89 5.40
N PHE A 9 -60.77 31.82 6.68
CA PHE A 9 -59.76 31.77 7.74
C PHE A 9 -59.17 30.36 7.76
N VAL A 10 -57.92 30.23 7.30
CA VAL A 10 -57.10 29.06 7.60
C VAL A 10 -56.68 29.19 9.07
N LEU A 11 -57.29 28.38 9.93
CA LEU A 11 -56.92 28.26 11.33
C LEU A 11 -55.67 27.37 11.41
N THR A 12 -54.49 27.98 11.47
CA THR A 12 -53.27 27.29 11.89
C THR A 12 -53.37 27.04 13.39
N LEU A 13 -53.72 25.82 13.78
CA LEU A 13 -53.70 25.40 15.18
C LEU A 13 -52.22 25.18 15.58
N VAL A 14 -51.57 26.23 16.06
CA VAL A 14 -50.27 26.10 16.75
C VAL A 14 -50.57 25.61 18.17
N VAL A 15 -50.51 24.30 18.38
CA VAL A 15 -50.57 23.72 19.72
C VAL A 15 -49.19 23.89 20.38
N THR A 16 -48.95 25.02 21.04
CA THR A 16 -47.86 25.14 22.01
C THR A 16 -48.27 24.40 23.29
N CYS A 17 -48.04 23.10 23.35
CA CYS A 17 -48.15 22.33 24.59
C CYS A 17 -46.89 22.54 25.44
N GLY A 18 -46.88 23.59 26.26
CA GLY A 18 -45.85 23.83 27.28
C GLY A 18 -46.07 22.97 28.54
N LEU A 19 -46.12 21.64 28.40
CA LEU A 19 -46.16 20.72 29.53
C LEU A 19 -45.00 19.73 29.43
N SER A 20 -44.08 19.80 30.40
CA SER A 20 -43.00 18.85 30.61
C SER A 20 -43.57 17.48 31.02
N ASN A 21 -44.02 16.69 30.05
CA ASN A 21 -44.44 15.32 30.29
C ASN A 21 -43.21 14.42 30.42
N ARG A 22 -42.78 14.17 31.66
CA ARG A 22 -41.94 13.00 31.94
C ARG A 22 -42.84 11.76 31.98
N ALA A 23 -42.98 11.10 30.84
CA ALA A 23 -43.58 9.77 30.78
C ALA A 23 -42.54 8.76 31.27
N PHE A 24 -42.88 7.98 32.30
CA PHE A 24 -42.17 6.74 32.63
C PHE A 24 -42.73 5.67 31.70
N ALA A 25 -41.96 5.25 30.70
CA ALA A 25 -42.28 4.11 29.85
C ALA A 25 -41.39 2.92 30.23
N PHE A 26 -41.98 1.74 30.31
CA PHE A 26 -41.25 0.47 30.37
C PHE A 26 -40.94 0.06 28.94
N CYS A 27 -39.70 -0.37 28.66
CA CYS A 27 -39.33 -0.90 27.34
C CYS A 27 -40.09 -2.22 27.13
N ASP A 28 -41.17 -2.19 26.36
CA ASP A 28 -41.75 -3.37 25.73
C ASP A 28 -41.34 -3.28 24.25
N ASP A 29 -40.74 -4.35 23.72
CA ASP A 29 -39.97 -4.36 22.46
C ASP A 29 -40.80 -4.03 21.20
N ASP A 30 -42.12 -3.85 21.35
CA ASP A 30 -43.07 -3.72 20.24
C ASP A 30 -43.78 -2.35 20.14
N ASP A 31 -43.56 -1.39 21.05
CA ASP A 31 -44.31 -0.12 21.05
C ASP A 31 -43.47 1.16 20.78
N ASP A 32 -43.97 1.94 19.81
CA ASP A 32 -43.45 3.18 19.22
C ASP A 32 -43.32 4.40 20.18
N TYR A 33 -42.52 4.31 21.25
CA TYR A 33 -42.38 5.43 22.21
C TYR A 33 -41.30 6.46 21.81
N ALA A 34 -41.59 7.26 20.80
CA ALA A 34 -40.82 8.46 20.49
C ALA A 34 -41.25 9.65 21.38
N GLY A 35 -40.29 10.50 21.76
CA GLY A 35 -40.55 11.76 22.50
C GLY A 35 -41.49 12.68 21.71
N ARG A 36 -41.32 12.72 20.38
CA ARG A 36 -42.31 13.24 19.43
C ARG A 36 -42.39 12.37 18.17
N TYR A 37 -43.61 12.11 17.72
CA TYR A 37 -43.90 11.40 16.48
C TYR A 37 -44.54 12.34 15.46
N PHE A 38 -44.01 12.34 14.22
CA PHE A 38 -44.54 13.13 13.12
C PHE A 38 -44.80 12.26 11.88
N SER A 39 -45.93 12.50 11.22
CA SER A 39 -46.31 11.91 9.93
C SER A 39 -46.71 12.95 8.87
N GLY A 40 -46.35 14.22 9.10
CA GLY A 40 -46.65 15.35 8.23
C GLY A 40 -45.64 16.47 8.43
N GLU A 41 -46.03 17.70 8.09
CA GLU A 41 -45.18 18.88 8.26
C GLU A 41 -44.91 19.18 9.74
N PHE A 42 -43.65 19.45 10.12
CA PHE A 42 -43.29 19.86 11.47
C PHE A 42 -42.11 20.84 11.51
N GLU A 43 -42.07 21.67 12.55
CA GLU A 43 -40.96 22.58 12.84
C GLU A 43 -40.67 22.51 14.34
N LEU A 44 -39.41 22.27 14.69
CA LEU A 44 -38.89 22.32 16.06
C LEU A 44 -37.81 23.40 16.10
N THR A 45 -38.04 24.45 16.88
CA THR A 45 -37.11 25.59 16.98
C THR A 45 -36.86 25.90 18.44
N GLN A 46 -35.60 25.79 18.88
CA GLN A 46 -35.20 26.01 20.27
C GLN A 46 -35.93 25.10 21.28
N GLU A 47 -36.24 23.88 20.86
CA GLU A 47 -36.94 22.90 21.68
C GLU A 47 -35.95 21.94 22.37
N SER A 48 -36.32 21.43 23.53
CA SER A 48 -35.66 20.28 24.15
C SER A 48 -36.61 19.08 24.13
N VAL A 49 -36.29 18.05 23.35
CA VAL A 49 -37.11 16.85 23.20
C VAL A 49 -36.37 15.65 23.78
N PHE A 50 -37.03 14.92 24.68
CA PHE A 50 -36.49 13.72 25.31
C PHE A 50 -37.47 12.58 25.07
N GLY A 51 -37.01 11.51 24.43
CA GLY A 51 -37.78 10.28 24.23
C GLY A 51 -37.15 9.10 24.95
N THR A 52 -37.96 8.11 25.31
CA THR A 52 -37.47 6.89 25.96
C THR A 52 -36.88 5.90 24.97
N LEU A 53 -37.45 5.83 23.76
CA LEU A 53 -36.85 5.14 22.63
C LEU A 53 -36.20 6.18 21.72
N ASP A 54 -36.97 6.89 20.89
CA ASP A 54 -36.41 7.90 19.99
C ASP A 54 -36.69 9.31 20.49
N GLY A 55 -35.75 10.24 20.35
CA GLY A 55 -35.99 11.64 20.65
C GLY A 55 -37.09 12.21 19.75
N VAL A 56 -36.86 12.12 18.45
CA VAL A 56 -37.84 12.43 17.40
C VAL A 56 -37.96 11.26 16.44
N ARG A 57 -39.20 10.90 16.10
CA ARG A 57 -39.50 9.96 15.03
C ARG A 57 -40.28 10.65 13.91
N ALA A 58 -39.71 10.67 12.72
CA ALA A 58 -40.33 11.21 11.51
C ALA A 58 -40.66 10.05 10.54
N TRP A 59 -41.94 9.83 10.29
CA TRP A 59 -42.44 8.65 9.60
C TRP A 59 -43.37 9.01 8.44
N SER A 60 -43.58 8.10 7.49
CA SER A 60 -44.60 8.22 6.42
C SER A 60 -44.73 9.61 5.78
N GLN A 61 -43.71 10.04 5.03
CA GLN A 61 -43.68 11.35 4.34
C GLN A 61 -43.66 12.58 5.26
N ALA A 62 -43.35 12.42 6.55
CA ALA A 62 -43.10 13.57 7.42
C ALA A 62 -42.02 14.48 6.82
N ASN A 63 -42.29 15.78 6.79
CA ASN A 63 -41.31 16.78 6.34
C ASN A 63 -41.09 17.76 7.47
N GLY A 64 -39.86 18.03 7.87
CA GLY A 64 -39.67 18.98 8.93
C GLY A 64 -38.29 19.55 9.07
N THR A 65 -38.22 20.60 9.87
CA THR A 65 -36.98 21.31 10.19
C THR A 65 -36.76 21.31 11.70
N ILE A 66 -35.54 20.97 12.12
CA ILE A 66 -35.08 21.03 13.50
C ILE A 66 -33.98 22.10 13.56
N THR A 67 -34.24 23.19 14.27
CA THR A 67 -33.35 24.35 14.35
C THR A 67 -33.03 24.67 15.81
N ASP A 68 -31.75 24.89 16.11
CA ASP A 68 -31.26 25.32 17.44
C ASP A 68 -31.82 24.47 18.61
N SER A 69 -32.12 23.19 18.38
CA SER A 69 -32.82 22.33 19.33
C SER A 69 -31.89 21.28 19.95
N GLN A 70 -32.30 20.73 21.09
CA GLN A 70 -31.65 19.61 21.75
C GLN A 70 -32.58 18.40 21.71
N ILE A 71 -32.21 17.37 20.98
CA ILE A 71 -32.98 16.14 20.85
C ILE A 71 -32.18 15.01 21.48
N GLN A 72 -32.82 14.27 22.39
CA GLN A 72 -32.23 13.11 23.03
C GLN A 72 -33.18 11.91 22.94
N GLY A 73 -32.71 10.84 22.33
CA GLY A 73 -33.32 9.51 22.38
C GLY A 73 -32.68 8.62 23.42
N GLY A 74 -33.42 7.61 23.85
CA GLY A 74 -33.00 6.61 24.81
C GLY A 74 -33.09 7.04 26.28
N ASN A 75 -33.09 6.05 27.15
CA ASN A 75 -32.80 6.20 28.57
C ASN A 75 -31.90 5.05 29.06
N SER A 76 -31.61 4.95 30.36
CA SER A 76 -30.72 3.89 30.88
C SER A 76 -31.23 2.46 30.64
N GLU A 77 -32.47 2.28 30.20
CA GLU A 77 -33.12 0.98 30.01
C GLU A 77 -33.39 0.66 28.52
N CYS A 78 -33.63 1.67 27.67
CA CYS A 78 -33.84 1.48 26.23
C CYS A 78 -32.79 2.22 25.40
N GLN A 79 -32.11 1.49 24.51
CA GLN A 79 -31.25 2.05 23.47
C GLN A 79 -32.16 2.57 22.35
N GLY A 80 -32.15 3.87 22.11
CA GLY A 80 -32.91 4.42 20.99
C GLY A 80 -32.30 5.70 20.47
N ASP A 81 -32.86 6.15 19.35
CA ASP A 81 -32.15 7.04 18.45
C ASP A 81 -32.43 8.50 18.78
N GLY A 82 -31.46 9.38 18.54
CA GLY A 82 -31.73 10.81 18.64
C GLY A 82 -32.82 11.23 17.66
N LEU A 83 -32.68 10.81 16.40
CA LEU A 83 -33.65 10.98 15.33
C LEU A 83 -33.80 9.69 14.51
N ASP A 84 -35.00 9.10 14.50
CA ASP A 84 -35.37 8.01 13.59
C ASP A 84 -36.21 8.55 12.43
N THR A 85 -35.73 8.37 11.19
CA THR A 85 -36.45 8.75 9.97
C THR A 85 -36.75 7.54 9.11
N ASN A 86 -38.00 7.43 8.67
CA ASN A 86 -38.46 6.25 7.94
C ASN A 86 -39.51 6.60 6.86
N HIS A 87 -39.72 5.71 5.89
CA HIS A 87 -40.77 5.74 4.89
C HIS A 87 -40.92 7.10 4.17
N ASN A 88 -39.86 7.55 3.49
CA ASN A 88 -39.81 8.81 2.73
C ASN A 88 -39.91 10.10 3.58
N ALA A 89 -39.62 10.05 4.87
CA ALA A 89 -39.52 11.27 5.68
C ALA A 89 -38.36 12.17 5.20
N ASN A 90 -38.53 13.48 5.20
CA ASN A 90 -37.51 14.47 4.85
C ASN A 90 -37.26 15.43 6.02
N VAL A 91 -36.10 15.33 6.66
CA VAL A 91 -35.76 16.17 7.82
C VAL A 91 -34.54 17.03 7.54
N THR A 92 -34.63 18.32 7.81
CA THR A 92 -33.49 19.25 7.77
C THR A 92 -33.09 19.63 9.19
N ILE A 93 -31.81 19.53 9.50
CA ILE A 93 -31.24 19.86 10.81
C ILE A 93 -30.31 21.06 10.65
N VAL A 94 -30.49 22.06 11.51
CA VAL A 94 -29.70 23.29 11.52
C VAL A 94 -29.27 23.60 12.95
N ASN A 95 -27.96 23.67 13.17
CA ASN A 95 -27.35 24.08 14.44
C ASN A 95 -27.97 23.42 15.69
N SER A 96 -28.30 22.13 15.58
CA SER A 96 -28.97 21.39 16.66
C SER A 96 -28.06 20.30 17.22
N GLN A 97 -28.31 19.92 18.46
CA GLN A 97 -27.66 18.80 19.11
C GLN A 97 -28.62 17.61 19.10
N ILE A 98 -28.21 16.50 18.49
CA ILE A 98 -28.99 15.27 18.45
C ILE A 98 -28.16 14.16 19.06
N THR A 99 -28.67 13.55 20.13
CA THR A 99 -28.00 12.48 20.86
C THR A 99 -28.91 11.26 20.93
N GLY A 100 -28.42 10.10 20.50
CA GLY A 100 -29.08 8.80 20.76
C GLY A 100 -28.24 7.93 21.68
N LEU A 101 -28.89 6.99 22.37
CA LEU A 101 -28.19 5.93 23.09
C LEU A 101 -27.94 4.68 22.24
N ASP A 102 -28.59 4.59 21.08
CA ASP A 102 -28.22 3.73 19.94
C ASP A 102 -27.54 4.63 18.90
N ASP A 103 -28.29 5.12 17.90
CA ASP A 103 -27.77 5.99 16.87
C ASP A 103 -28.08 7.47 17.12
N GLY A 104 -27.15 8.37 16.77
CA GLY A 104 -27.47 9.81 16.74
C GLY A 104 -28.60 10.10 15.74
N ILE A 105 -28.44 9.63 14.50
CA ILE A 105 -29.48 9.63 13.48
C ILE A 105 -29.58 8.24 12.86
N LYS A 106 -30.79 7.70 12.80
CA LYS A 106 -31.14 6.49 12.05
C LYS A 106 -32.01 6.86 10.85
N ALA A 107 -31.55 6.54 9.64
CA ALA A 107 -32.28 6.86 8.41
C ALA A 107 -32.54 5.60 7.57
N LYS A 108 -33.82 5.30 7.33
CA LYS A 108 -34.26 4.07 6.67
C LYS A 108 -35.28 4.31 5.55
N LEU A 109 -35.41 3.34 4.65
CA LEU A 109 -36.51 3.20 3.68
C LEU A 109 -36.86 4.50 2.91
N ASN A 110 -35.89 4.97 2.11
CA ASN A 110 -36.00 6.17 1.26
C ASN A 110 -36.16 7.49 2.02
N SER A 111 -35.90 7.54 3.33
CA SER A 111 -35.87 8.82 4.05
C SER A 111 -34.68 9.68 3.59
N ARG A 112 -34.80 10.99 3.82
CA ARG A 112 -33.76 11.95 3.52
C ARG A 112 -33.48 12.81 4.75
N VAL A 113 -32.22 12.91 5.13
CA VAL A 113 -31.78 13.81 6.21
C VAL A 113 -30.73 14.77 5.67
N ILE A 114 -30.89 16.06 5.93
CA ILE A 114 -29.91 17.09 5.59
C ILE A 114 -29.41 17.72 6.88
N VAL A 115 -28.14 17.52 7.20
CA VAL A 115 -27.45 18.13 8.35
C VAL A 115 -26.66 19.34 7.85
N ASN A 116 -27.15 20.55 8.12
CA ASN A 116 -26.44 21.77 7.71
C ASN A 116 -25.33 22.15 8.70
N SER A 117 -25.57 21.94 9.98
CA SER A 117 -24.63 22.14 11.08
C SER A 117 -25.20 21.52 12.36
N GLY A 118 -24.37 21.36 13.39
CA GLY A 118 -24.78 20.82 14.68
C GLY A 118 -23.81 19.76 15.19
N THR A 119 -24.26 19.04 16.21
CA THR A 119 -23.51 17.93 16.81
C THR A 119 -24.42 16.71 16.86
N ILE A 120 -24.01 15.63 16.21
CA ILE A 120 -24.72 14.35 16.19
C ILE A 120 -23.89 13.33 16.96
N MET A 121 -24.48 12.71 17.98
CA MET A 121 -23.81 11.73 18.84
C MET A 121 -24.67 10.48 18.99
N GLY A 122 -24.11 9.31 18.70
CA GLY A 122 -24.69 8.02 19.09
C GLY A 122 -23.70 7.23 19.94
N ASN A 123 -24.19 6.29 20.75
CA ASN A 123 -23.29 5.36 21.44
C ASN A 123 -22.88 4.22 20.50
N ASP A 124 -23.72 3.88 19.52
CA ASP A 124 -23.38 2.93 18.48
C ASP A 124 -22.85 3.71 17.28
N ASP A 125 -23.75 4.20 16.42
CA ASP A 125 -23.36 5.01 15.27
C ASP A 125 -23.72 6.49 15.46
N GLY A 126 -22.84 7.39 15.03
CA GLY A 126 -23.22 8.81 14.88
C GLY A 126 -24.39 8.93 13.90
N ILE A 127 -24.26 8.28 12.73
CA ILE A 127 -25.29 8.19 11.70
C ILE A 127 -25.35 6.76 11.16
N SER A 128 -26.51 6.11 11.26
CA SER A 128 -26.79 4.79 10.70
C SER A 128 -27.81 4.90 9.55
N THR A 129 -27.47 4.39 8.37
CA THR A 129 -28.30 4.52 7.17
C THR A 129 -28.51 3.17 6.47
N ALA A 130 -29.76 2.88 6.09
CA ALA A 130 -30.16 1.61 5.48
C ALA A 130 -31.23 1.76 4.39
N GLY A 131 -31.46 0.70 3.60
CA GLY A 131 -32.36 0.73 2.45
C GLY A 131 -31.88 1.74 1.39
N ASN A 132 -32.74 2.63 0.90
CA ASN A 132 -32.36 3.70 -0.05
C ASN A 132 -32.28 5.08 0.62
N ALA A 133 -31.96 5.14 1.92
CA ALA A 133 -31.90 6.42 2.62
C ALA A 133 -30.77 7.32 2.08
N LEU A 134 -30.99 8.63 2.11
CA LEU A 134 -29.98 9.64 1.74
C LEU A 134 -29.72 10.57 2.92
N VAL A 135 -28.50 10.56 3.44
CA VAL A 135 -28.05 11.55 4.42
C VAL A 135 -27.01 12.46 3.79
N ARG A 136 -27.22 13.78 3.90
CA ARG A 136 -26.27 14.78 3.44
C ARG A 136 -25.79 15.64 4.60
N ILE A 137 -24.48 15.66 4.79
CA ILE A 137 -23.79 16.41 5.83
C ILE A 137 -23.04 17.56 5.18
N ASN A 138 -23.52 18.79 5.37
CA ASN A 138 -22.88 19.99 4.87
C ASN A 138 -21.88 20.60 5.88
N GLY A 139 -22.00 20.24 7.16
CA GLY A 139 -21.14 20.71 8.24
C GLY A 139 -21.57 20.18 9.62
N GLY A 140 -20.81 20.52 10.65
CA GLY A 140 -21.00 20.04 12.03
C GLY A 140 -20.02 18.94 12.42
N THR A 141 -20.30 18.29 13.54
CA THR A 141 -19.54 17.14 14.05
C THR A 141 -20.46 15.93 14.18
N VAL A 142 -20.02 14.78 13.69
CA VAL A 142 -20.67 13.49 13.87
C VAL A 142 -19.73 12.58 14.64
N ASN A 143 -20.23 11.93 15.69
CA ASN A 143 -19.46 11.02 16.51
C ASN A 143 -20.31 9.81 16.92
N GLY A 144 -19.78 8.61 16.74
CA GLY A 144 -20.34 7.39 17.33
C GLY A 144 -19.23 6.59 18.00
N ASP A 145 -19.53 5.89 19.09
CA ASP A 145 -18.49 5.12 19.79
C ASP A 145 -18.06 3.87 19.01
N ILE A 146 -18.95 3.33 18.16
CA ILE A 146 -18.63 2.22 17.25
C ILE A 146 -18.27 2.77 15.87
N HIS A 147 -19.15 3.55 15.25
CA HIS A 147 -18.90 4.18 13.96
C HIS A 147 -19.36 5.64 13.93
N GLY A 148 -18.59 6.52 13.29
CA GLY A 148 -19.10 7.85 12.92
C GLY A 148 -20.24 7.75 11.91
N ILE A 149 -20.06 6.95 10.86
CA ILE A 149 -21.09 6.60 9.87
C ILE A 149 -21.15 5.09 9.66
N LEU A 150 -22.35 4.52 9.69
CA LEU A 150 -22.66 3.21 9.12
C LEU A 150 -23.59 3.39 7.91
N ALA A 151 -23.17 2.96 6.72
CA ALA A 151 -24.00 2.96 5.52
C ALA A 151 -24.13 1.55 4.94
N ILE A 152 -25.35 1.01 4.98
CA ILE A 152 -25.68 -0.35 4.53
C ILE A 152 -26.72 -0.33 3.40
N ASP A 153 -26.87 -1.46 2.72
CA ASP A 153 -27.77 -1.65 1.57
C ASP A 153 -27.53 -0.66 0.44
N GLN A 154 -28.54 0.09 -0.02
CA GLN A 154 -28.42 1.04 -1.13
C GLN A 154 -28.39 2.49 -0.62
N SER A 155 -28.03 2.68 0.65
CA SER A 155 -28.04 3.98 1.30
C SER A 155 -26.87 4.83 0.82
N VAL A 156 -27.06 6.14 0.85
CA VAL A 156 -26.04 7.10 0.40
C VAL A 156 -25.82 8.13 1.49
N VAL A 157 -24.56 8.27 1.92
CA VAL A 157 -24.11 9.37 2.78
C VAL A 157 -23.22 10.30 1.96
N GLN A 158 -23.57 11.59 1.94
CA GLN A 158 -22.81 12.62 1.24
C GLN A 158 -22.22 13.58 2.25
N VAL A 159 -20.88 13.70 2.28
CA VAL A 159 -20.16 14.59 3.18
C VAL A 159 -19.53 15.70 2.36
N ALA A 160 -20.04 16.92 2.53
CA ALA A 160 -19.52 18.11 1.88
C ALA A 160 -18.69 18.99 2.82
N GLY A 161 -18.78 18.77 4.14
CA GLY A 161 -18.04 19.49 5.16
C GLY A 161 -18.33 18.93 6.56
N GLY A 162 -17.59 19.41 7.56
CA GLY A 162 -17.67 18.93 8.93
C GLY A 162 -16.57 17.93 9.29
N GLU A 163 -16.70 17.34 10.47
CA GLU A 163 -15.78 16.38 11.06
C GLU A 163 -16.55 15.12 11.48
N ILE A 164 -16.02 13.95 11.12
CA ILE A 164 -16.61 12.65 11.44
C ILE A 164 -15.60 11.84 12.24
N LEU A 165 -15.95 11.61 13.50
CA LEU A 165 -15.18 10.88 14.50
C LEU A 165 -15.75 9.46 14.66
N GLY A 166 -14.90 8.49 15.03
CA GLY A 166 -15.29 7.08 15.22
C GLY A 166 -15.19 6.23 13.96
N GLY A 167 -14.54 6.71 12.89
CA GLY A 167 -14.44 5.99 11.62
C GLY A 167 -15.76 5.88 10.85
N SER A 168 -15.75 5.19 9.71
CA SER A 168 -16.96 4.97 8.90
C SER A 168 -16.94 3.58 8.28
N VAL A 169 -18.05 2.86 8.35
CA VAL A 169 -18.21 1.52 7.75
C VAL A 169 -19.25 1.56 6.65
N ILE A 170 -18.86 1.11 5.46
CA ILE A 170 -19.69 1.10 4.25
C ILE A 170 -19.79 -0.33 3.74
N GLN A 171 -20.98 -0.92 3.74
CA GLN A 171 -21.18 -2.34 3.39
C GLN A 171 -22.48 -2.59 2.61
N ASP A 172 -22.65 -3.80 2.07
CA ASP A 172 -23.89 -4.25 1.41
C ASP A 172 -24.40 -3.37 0.24
N SER A 173 -23.50 -2.69 -0.48
CA SER A 173 -23.77 -1.69 -1.54
C SER A 173 -23.95 -0.25 -1.07
N GLY A 174 -23.73 0.00 0.23
CA GLY A 174 -23.81 1.32 0.82
C GLY A 174 -22.80 2.23 0.15
N ARG A 175 -23.07 3.54 0.17
CA ARG A 175 -22.24 4.51 -0.52
C ARG A 175 -21.91 5.72 0.33
N LEU A 176 -20.62 6.08 0.36
CA LEU A 176 -20.13 7.32 0.95
C LEU A 176 -19.49 8.20 -0.13
N ASP A 177 -20.01 9.40 -0.34
CA ASP A 177 -19.41 10.41 -1.21
C ASP A 177 -18.79 11.54 -0.37
N LEU A 178 -17.46 11.60 -0.34
CA LEU A 178 -16.68 12.60 0.40
C LEU A 178 -16.22 13.73 -0.53
N PHE A 179 -17.04 14.78 -0.62
CA PHE A 179 -16.77 15.99 -1.39
C PHE A 179 -15.93 17.03 -0.63
N GLY A 180 -15.92 16.95 0.71
CA GLY A 180 -15.21 17.87 1.62
C GLY A 180 -15.35 17.40 3.07
N GLY A 181 -14.72 18.11 4.01
CA GLY A 181 -14.71 17.70 5.43
C GLY A 181 -13.62 16.69 5.78
N GLN A 182 -13.65 16.18 7.01
CA GLN A 182 -12.65 15.26 7.56
C GLN A 182 -13.34 14.02 8.13
N ILE A 183 -12.78 12.84 7.86
CA ILE A 183 -13.22 11.56 8.41
C ILE A 183 -12.00 10.89 9.07
N GLU A 184 -12.17 10.37 10.28
CA GLU A 184 -11.06 9.71 11.00
C GLU A 184 -10.55 8.46 10.28
N SER A 185 -11.42 7.55 9.85
CA SER A 185 -11.05 6.33 9.12
C SER A 185 -12.22 5.81 8.32
N VAL A 186 -11.97 4.95 7.33
CA VAL A 186 -13.02 4.35 6.50
C VAL A 186 -12.73 2.87 6.29
N ARG A 187 -13.72 2.02 6.53
CA ARG A 187 -13.71 0.59 6.16
C ARG A 187 -14.84 0.33 5.18
N VAL A 188 -14.53 -0.35 4.09
CA VAL A 188 -15.47 -0.71 3.03
C VAL A 188 -15.54 -2.23 2.94
N ASN A 189 -16.72 -2.80 3.15
CA ASN A 189 -16.93 -4.25 3.07
C ASN A 189 -17.90 -4.58 1.92
N ASP A 190 -17.89 -5.85 1.49
CA ASP A 190 -18.83 -6.40 0.52
C ASP A 190 -18.93 -5.58 -0.76
N ASN A 191 -20.09 -5.04 -1.14
CA ASN A 191 -20.21 -4.22 -2.36
C ASN A 191 -20.22 -2.70 -2.07
N GLY A 192 -19.75 -2.29 -0.88
CA GLY A 192 -19.70 -0.90 -0.47
C GLY A 192 -18.84 -0.03 -1.40
N LEU A 193 -19.16 1.26 -1.49
CA LEU A 193 -18.44 2.21 -2.33
C LEU A 193 -18.16 3.53 -1.61
N VAL A 194 -16.90 3.93 -1.59
CA VAL A 194 -16.46 5.24 -1.11
C VAL A 194 -15.89 6.04 -2.28
N ASN A 195 -16.42 7.22 -2.54
CA ASN A 195 -15.89 8.15 -3.53
C ASN A 195 -15.32 9.39 -2.84
N ILE A 196 -14.03 9.66 -3.02
CA ILE A 196 -13.36 10.80 -2.42
C ILE A 196 -13.03 11.82 -3.51
N VAL A 197 -13.67 12.98 -3.44
CA VAL A 197 -13.55 14.05 -4.46
C VAL A 197 -12.83 15.29 -3.91
N GLY A 198 -12.93 15.57 -2.59
CA GLY A 198 -12.34 16.79 -2.02
C GLY A 198 -12.28 16.90 -0.49
N GLY A 199 -12.43 15.79 0.25
CA GLY A 199 -12.26 15.74 1.71
C GLY A 199 -10.95 15.08 2.15
N GLN A 200 -10.79 14.89 3.45
CA GLN A 200 -9.60 14.29 4.07
C GLN A 200 -9.99 13.04 4.87
N ILE A 201 -9.16 12.00 4.83
CA ILE A 201 -9.21 10.84 5.72
C ILE A 201 -7.91 10.83 6.53
N ASP A 202 -8.00 11.00 7.85
CA ASP A 202 -6.83 11.17 8.74
C ASP A 202 -6.18 9.84 9.14
N GLY A 203 -6.91 8.74 8.98
CA GLY A 203 -6.53 7.40 9.40
C GLY A 203 -6.60 6.39 8.26
N VAL A 204 -6.91 5.14 8.58
CA VAL A 204 -6.86 4.04 7.60
C VAL A 204 -8.07 4.08 6.68
N ALA A 205 -7.85 3.87 5.38
CA ALA A 205 -8.88 3.46 4.44
C ALA A 205 -8.68 1.98 4.10
N GLU A 206 -9.58 1.13 4.57
CA GLU A 206 -9.55 -0.33 4.41
C GLU A 206 -10.68 -0.77 3.48
N ALA A 207 -10.41 -1.70 2.57
CA ALA A 207 -11.41 -2.32 1.72
C ALA A 207 -11.29 -3.85 1.80
N THR A 208 -12.41 -4.53 2.02
CA THR A 208 -12.51 -6.00 2.09
C THR A 208 -13.67 -6.50 1.20
N GLY A 209 -13.61 -7.75 0.76
CA GLY A 209 -14.63 -8.33 -0.11
C GLY A 209 -14.57 -7.77 -1.54
N ASN A 210 -15.66 -7.16 -2.02
CA ASN A 210 -15.69 -6.43 -3.30
C ASN A 210 -15.74 -4.89 -3.08
N GLY A 211 -15.39 -4.43 -1.88
CA GLY A 211 -15.60 -3.06 -1.43
C GLY A 211 -14.63 -2.11 -2.12
N ARG A 212 -15.07 -0.91 -2.51
CA ARG A 212 -14.22 -0.02 -3.32
C ARG A 212 -14.03 1.34 -2.67
N VAL A 213 -12.78 1.81 -2.64
CA VAL A 213 -12.42 3.21 -2.37
C VAL A 213 -11.90 3.84 -3.66
N GLN A 214 -12.57 4.88 -4.14
CA GLN A 214 -12.25 5.58 -5.39
C GLN A 214 -11.81 7.02 -5.09
N LEU A 215 -10.60 7.39 -5.55
CA LEU A 215 -10.07 8.73 -5.43
C LEU A 215 -10.24 9.48 -6.75
N PHE A 216 -10.99 10.58 -6.73
CA PHE A 216 -11.17 11.47 -7.88
C PHE A 216 -10.35 12.75 -7.66
N THR A 217 -9.34 12.98 -8.49
CA THR A 217 -8.63 14.26 -8.52
C THR A 217 -9.32 15.22 -9.50
N GLN A 218 -9.69 16.41 -9.02
CA GLN A 218 -10.19 17.46 -9.93
C GLN A 218 -9.01 18.15 -10.62
N PRO A 219 -9.05 18.34 -11.95
CA PRO A 219 -8.00 19.06 -12.68
C PRO A 219 -7.78 20.48 -12.09
N GLY A 220 -6.56 20.76 -11.62
CA GLY A 220 -6.16 22.08 -11.14
C GLY A 220 -6.37 22.36 -9.64
N GLN A 221 -6.75 21.36 -8.83
CA GLN A 221 -6.72 21.45 -7.36
C GLN A 221 -5.44 20.80 -6.79
N PRO A 222 -4.89 21.29 -5.66
CA PRO A 222 -3.80 20.59 -4.97
C PRO A 222 -4.23 19.16 -4.66
N SER A 223 -3.35 18.20 -4.91
CA SER A 223 -3.58 16.78 -4.58
C SER A 223 -3.94 16.65 -3.10
N MET A 224 -5.00 15.89 -2.81
CA MET A 224 -5.39 15.53 -1.44
C MET A 224 -4.20 14.96 -0.67
N LEU A 225 -4.04 15.44 0.56
CA LEU A 225 -3.12 14.84 1.53
C LEU A 225 -3.84 13.61 2.08
N TRP A 226 -3.40 12.42 1.68
CA TRP A 226 -3.67 11.18 2.41
C TRP A 226 -2.49 11.01 3.37
N ASP A 227 -2.72 11.03 4.68
CA ASP A 227 -1.70 10.75 5.72
C ASP A 227 -1.88 9.40 6.45
N GLY A 228 -2.99 8.71 6.18
CA GLY A 228 -3.26 7.35 6.64
C GLY A 228 -2.30 6.27 6.14
N THR A 229 -2.08 5.25 6.97
CA THR A 229 -1.31 4.05 6.62
C THR A 229 -2.25 3.03 5.97
N ALA A 230 -1.96 2.53 4.77
CA ALA A 230 -2.62 1.32 4.28
C ALA A 230 -2.00 0.12 5.03
N ILE A 231 -2.76 -0.51 5.93
CA ILE A 231 -2.32 -1.70 6.65
C ILE A 231 -2.84 -2.91 5.87
N ASN A 232 -1.93 -3.65 5.24
CA ASN A 232 -2.20 -4.98 4.73
C ASN A 232 -1.84 -5.98 5.85
N GLU A 233 -2.84 -6.60 6.49
CA GLU A 233 -2.59 -7.80 7.27
C GLU A 233 -2.36 -8.99 6.32
N PHE A 234 -1.15 -9.56 6.39
CA PHE A 234 -0.78 -10.79 5.70
C PHE A 234 -1.36 -11.99 6.47
N GLU A 235 -2.50 -12.52 6.04
CA GLU A 235 -2.87 -13.93 6.28
C GLU A 235 -2.92 -14.69 4.95
N GLU A 236 -2.30 -15.87 4.94
CA GLU A 236 -2.22 -16.75 3.78
C GLU A 236 -3.62 -17.12 3.26
N GLY A 237 -4.01 -16.58 2.10
CA GLY A 237 -4.99 -17.25 1.23
C GLY A 237 -6.33 -16.56 0.95
N HIS A 238 -6.42 -15.24 0.86
CA HIS A 238 -7.62 -14.56 0.30
C HIS A 238 -7.26 -13.36 -0.60
N TYR A 239 -8.05 -13.17 -1.67
CA TYR A 239 -7.86 -12.20 -2.76
C TYR A 239 -7.73 -10.75 -2.24
N TYR A 240 -6.75 -10.01 -2.77
CA TYR A 240 -6.44 -8.62 -2.42
C TYR A 240 -7.23 -7.64 -3.26
N ASP A 241 -7.71 -6.54 -2.67
CA ASP A 241 -8.42 -5.50 -3.42
C ASP A 241 -7.44 -4.53 -4.09
N THR A 242 -7.42 -4.71 -5.40
CA THR A 242 -6.61 -4.14 -6.45
C THR A 242 -7.08 -2.76 -6.90
N TYR A 243 -6.14 -1.89 -7.30
CA TYR A 243 -6.45 -0.88 -8.33
C TYR A 243 -6.50 -1.60 -9.69
N THR A 244 -7.62 -2.22 -10.05
CA THR A 244 -7.86 -2.69 -11.42
C THR A 244 -8.18 -1.49 -12.32
N SER A 245 -7.15 -0.84 -12.83
CA SER A 245 -7.28 0.01 -14.00
C SER A 245 -6.44 -0.60 -15.12
N ASP A 246 -7.05 -0.85 -16.27
CA ASP A 246 -6.39 -1.45 -17.45
C ASP A 246 -5.19 -0.63 -17.94
N ILE A 247 -5.09 0.67 -17.56
CA ILE A 247 -4.00 1.58 -17.89
C ILE A 247 -3.88 2.67 -16.80
N VAL A 248 -2.89 2.57 -15.89
CA VAL A 248 -2.50 3.71 -15.03
C VAL A 248 -1.46 4.55 -15.80
N THR A 249 -1.92 5.50 -16.62
CA THR A 249 -1.06 6.55 -17.18
C THR A 249 -1.05 7.74 -16.22
N SER A 250 -0.14 7.78 -15.25
CA SER A 250 0.01 8.95 -14.39
C SER A 250 0.93 9.99 -15.07
N GLN A 251 0.32 10.95 -15.77
CA GLN A 251 0.99 12.23 -16.06
C GLN A 251 0.88 13.21 -14.88
N ASN A 252 0.26 12.82 -13.77
CA ASN A 252 0.18 13.64 -12.56
C ASN A 252 0.40 12.76 -11.32
N THR A 253 1.21 13.31 -10.42
CA THR A 253 1.59 12.90 -9.07
C THR A 253 0.59 11.96 -8.40
N VAL A 254 1.02 10.75 -8.02
CA VAL A 254 0.23 9.79 -7.24
C VAL A 254 0.96 9.51 -5.93
N LEU A 255 0.22 9.69 -4.82
CA LEU A 255 0.37 9.15 -3.45
C LEU A 255 1.75 9.24 -2.76
N ASN A 256 1.87 10.20 -1.83
CA ASN A 256 2.99 10.28 -0.88
C ASN A 256 3.05 9.11 0.12
N TYR A 257 2.00 8.27 0.28
CA TYR A 257 1.94 7.29 1.38
C TYR A 257 1.18 5.96 1.10
N GLY A 258 0.96 5.55 -0.16
CA GLY A 258 0.17 4.33 -0.50
C GLY A 258 0.96 3.20 -1.19
N LEU A 259 0.48 1.95 -1.04
CA LEU A 259 0.87 0.80 -1.89
C LEU A 259 0.11 0.90 -3.22
N LEU A 260 0.83 0.83 -4.34
CA LEU A 260 0.25 0.64 -5.66
C LEU A 260 0.27 -0.85 -6.02
N ASP A 261 -0.85 -1.53 -5.83
CA ASP A 261 -1.06 -2.93 -6.25
C ASP A 261 -1.73 -2.97 -7.62
N ILE A 262 -1.05 -3.62 -8.57
CA ILE A 262 -1.52 -3.82 -9.93
C ILE A 262 -1.70 -5.33 -10.11
N GLY A 263 -2.94 -5.78 -9.88
CA GLY A 263 -3.28 -7.18 -9.64
C GLY A 263 -3.25 -8.14 -10.85
N ASP A 264 -4.01 -9.23 -10.74
CA ASP A 264 -3.85 -10.49 -11.52
C ASP A 264 -4.18 -10.44 -13.04
N SER A 265 -4.41 -9.27 -13.63
CA SER A 265 -4.72 -9.13 -15.07
C SER A 265 -3.72 -8.17 -15.70
N PRO A 266 -2.90 -8.60 -16.69
CA PRO A 266 -1.59 -8.01 -17.05
C PRO A 266 -1.69 -6.51 -17.36
N PRO A 267 -1.57 -5.66 -16.33
CA PRO A 267 -1.67 -4.23 -16.45
C PRO A 267 -0.28 -3.67 -16.79
N THR A 268 -0.25 -2.46 -17.34
CA THR A 268 1.00 -1.73 -17.58
C THR A 268 1.03 -0.49 -16.71
N LEU A 269 1.98 -0.41 -15.78
CA LEU A 269 2.34 0.82 -15.09
C LEU A 269 3.31 1.62 -15.95
N THR A 270 3.04 2.91 -16.15
CA THR A 270 4.03 3.85 -16.66
C THR A 270 4.19 4.99 -15.67
N MET A 271 5.40 5.17 -15.14
CA MET A 271 5.74 6.25 -14.23
C MET A 271 6.71 7.20 -14.92
N GLY A 272 6.34 8.47 -15.05
CA GLY A 272 7.18 9.52 -15.64
C GLY A 272 8.03 10.28 -14.60
N PRO A 273 8.69 11.39 -15.02
CA PRO A 273 9.65 12.14 -14.18
C PRO A 273 9.08 12.71 -12.88
N ASP A 274 7.80 13.09 -12.88
CA ASP A 274 7.10 13.60 -11.70
C ASP A 274 6.39 12.48 -10.92
N GLY A 275 6.46 11.25 -11.43
CA GLY A 275 5.86 10.08 -10.82
C GLY A 275 6.59 9.71 -9.55
N GLN A 276 5.83 9.57 -8.47
CA GLN A 276 6.32 9.10 -7.18
C GLN A 276 5.40 7.97 -6.71
N ALA A 277 5.93 7.05 -5.91
CA ALA A 277 5.14 6.06 -5.19
C ALA A 277 5.87 5.73 -3.89
N TYR A 278 5.13 5.28 -2.86
CA TYR A 278 5.78 4.71 -1.70
C TYR A 278 6.21 3.28 -2.01
N SER A 279 5.28 2.35 -2.19
CA SER A 279 5.60 0.97 -2.60
C SER A 279 4.82 0.59 -3.87
N VAL A 280 5.37 -0.34 -4.65
CA VAL A 280 4.72 -0.86 -5.86
C VAL A 280 4.74 -2.38 -5.81
N TYR A 281 3.59 -3.01 -6.00
CA TYR A 281 3.46 -4.46 -6.15
C TYR A 281 2.86 -4.79 -7.52
N LEU A 282 3.52 -5.69 -8.26
CA LEU A 282 3.15 -6.12 -9.59
C LEU A 282 2.91 -7.63 -9.57
N GLY A 283 1.66 -8.07 -9.74
CA GLY A 283 1.27 -9.49 -9.81
C GLY A 283 0.75 -9.90 -11.18
N GLY A 284 0.47 -11.18 -11.39
CA GLY A 284 -0.25 -11.69 -12.57
C GLY A 284 0.34 -11.31 -13.93
N ALA A 285 1.66 -11.47 -14.10
CA ALA A 285 2.40 -11.13 -15.31
C ALA A 285 2.26 -9.64 -15.73
N SER A 286 2.19 -8.76 -14.74
CA SER A 286 2.18 -7.30 -14.91
C SER A 286 3.44 -6.76 -15.59
N SER A 287 3.34 -5.54 -16.13
CA SER A 287 4.54 -4.81 -16.58
C SER A 287 4.61 -3.39 -16.02
N ALA A 288 5.82 -2.91 -15.79
CA ALA A 288 6.07 -1.55 -15.32
C ALA A 288 7.24 -0.90 -16.05
N ASN A 289 7.06 0.35 -16.46
CA ASN A 289 8.11 1.19 -17.04
C ASN A 289 8.27 2.45 -16.17
N LEU A 290 9.40 2.55 -15.48
CA LEU A 290 9.74 3.67 -14.60
C LEU A 290 10.77 4.57 -15.29
N ASP A 291 10.30 5.65 -15.91
CA ASP A 291 11.10 6.65 -16.61
C ASP A 291 11.23 7.91 -15.75
N GLN A 292 12.36 8.03 -15.04
CA GLN A 292 12.74 9.16 -14.17
C GLN A 292 11.86 9.36 -12.91
N GLY A 293 11.04 8.39 -12.54
CA GLY A 293 10.21 8.48 -11.34
C GLY A 293 10.94 8.12 -10.05
N ARG A 294 10.20 8.10 -8.93
CA ARG A 294 10.73 7.78 -7.59
C ARG A 294 9.87 6.77 -6.85
N ILE A 295 10.50 5.80 -6.20
CA ILE A 295 9.85 4.87 -5.27
C ILE A 295 10.57 4.97 -3.92
N TYR A 296 9.84 5.23 -2.83
CA TYR A 296 10.42 5.44 -1.49
C TYR A 296 10.34 4.22 -0.56
N GLY A 297 9.75 3.13 -1.04
CA GLY A 297 9.63 1.84 -0.41
C GLY A 297 10.06 0.72 -1.36
N GLU A 298 9.43 -0.44 -1.22
CA GLU A 298 9.81 -1.63 -1.99
C GLU A 298 9.03 -1.70 -3.30
N LEU A 299 9.72 -1.98 -4.40
CA LEU A 299 9.11 -2.48 -5.62
C LEU A 299 9.17 -4.00 -5.64
N ILE A 300 8.03 -4.66 -5.74
CA ILE A 300 7.90 -6.12 -5.81
C ILE A 300 7.35 -6.48 -7.18
N ALA A 301 8.13 -7.20 -7.97
CA ALA A 301 7.69 -7.86 -9.19
C ALA A 301 7.49 -9.34 -8.92
N ASP A 302 6.27 -9.81 -9.09
CA ASP A 302 5.87 -11.17 -8.79
C ASP A 302 5.13 -11.80 -9.98
N ASP A 303 5.21 -13.12 -10.09
CA ASP A 303 4.52 -13.96 -11.06
C ASP A 303 4.72 -13.51 -12.51
N GLN A 304 5.94 -13.73 -13.04
CA GLN A 304 6.32 -13.39 -14.42
C GLN A 304 6.24 -11.90 -14.78
N SER A 305 6.20 -11.01 -13.78
CA SER A 305 6.12 -9.57 -14.00
C SER A 305 7.41 -9.01 -14.60
N GLN A 306 7.29 -7.93 -15.39
CA GLN A 306 8.40 -7.30 -16.10
C GLN A 306 8.56 -5.83 -15.72
N VAL A 307 9.74 -5.44 -15.26
CA VAL A 307 10.03 -4.06 -14.83
C VAL A 307 11.21 -3.50 -15.58
N VAL A 308 11.04 -2.31 -16.13
CA VAL A 308 12.11 -1.49 -16.71
C VAL A 308 12.30 -0.25 -15.85
N ILE A 309 13.52 -0.05 -15.38
CA ILE A 309 13.94 1.11 -14.59
C ILE A 309 14.91 1.92 -15.43
N ASP A 310 14.51 3.15 -15.79
CA ASP A 310 15.31 4.08 -16.58
C ASP A 310 15.29 5.46 -15.94
N GLY A 311 16.41 5.93 -15.43
CA GLY A 311 16.56 7.25 -14.81
C GLY A 311 15.87 7.41 -13.46
N SER A 312 15.20 6.38 -12.95
CA SER A 312 14.43 6.43 -11.70
C SER A 312 15.31 6.27 -10.44
N LEU A 313 14.82 6.77 -9.31
CA LEU A 313 15.40 6.57 -7.97
C LEU A 313 14.51 5.64 -7.15
N LEU A 314 15.03 4.51 -6.71
CA LEU A 314 14.31 3.58 -5.84
C LEU A 314 15.03 3.51 -4.49
N GLN A 315 14.30 3.74 -3.41
CA GLN A 315 14.79 3.70 -2.04
C GLN A 315 13.91 2.74 -1.23
N GLY A 316 14.48 1.67 -0.69
CA GLY A 316 13.73 0.67 0.08
C GLY A 316 14.07 0.63 1.56
N PHE A 317 13.45 -0.30 2.29
CA PHE A 317 13.83 -0.64 3.68
C PHE A 317 14.58 -1.96 3.77
N ARG A 318 14.02 -3.06 3.25
CA ARG A 318 14.63 -4.40 3.29
C ARG A 318 15.27 -4.78 1.96
N ALA A 319 14.47 -4.82 0.91
CA ALA A 319 14.91 -4.75 -0.48
C ALA A 319 14.33 -3.48 -1.10
N ALA A 320 15.04 -2.85 -2.05
CA ALA A 320 14.46 -1.76 -2.82
C ALA A 320 13.70 -2.31 -4.02
N VAL A 321 14.21 -3.42 -4.58
CA VAL A 321 13.53 -4.20 -5.61
C VAL A 321 13.58 -5.69 -5.26
N THR A 322 12.44 -6.35 -5.31
CA THR A 322 12.31 -7.80 -5.22
C THR A 322 11.71 -8.35 -6.51
N ALA A 323 12.36 -9.35 -7.09
CA ALA A 323 11.86 -10.12 -8.22
C ALA A 323 11.60 -11.56 -7.76
N TYR A 324 10.35 -12.00 -7.89
CA TYR A 324 9.86 -13.28 -7.40
C TYR A 324 9.14 -14.05 -8.53
N ARG A 325 9.15 -15.39 -8.45
CA ARG A 325 8.44 -16.31 -9.37
C ARG A 325 8.62 -15.96 -10.86
N SER A 326 9.84 -16.13 -11.36
CA SER A 326 10.20 -15.91 -12.77
C SER A 326 9.99 -14.48 -13.28
N SER A 327 10.01 -13.48 -12.39
CA SER A 327 9.90 -12.07 -12.77
C SER A 327 11.22 -11.53 -13.30
N GLN A 328 11.15 -10.47 -14.11
CA GLN A 328 12.29 -9.84 -14.75
C GLN A 328 12.40 -8.36 -14.40
N ILE A 329 13.59 -7.95 -13.95
CA ILE A 329 13.96 -6.55 -13.71
C ILE A 329 15.06 -6.16 -14.69
N THR A 330 14.91 -5.01 -15.36
CA THR A 330 15.93 -4.41 -16.22
C THR A 330 16.27 -3.01 -15.71
N LEU A 331 17.50 -2.81 -15.25
CA LEU A 331 18.04 -1.51 -14.86
C LEU A 331 18.87 -0.91 -16.01
N LYS A 332 18.29 0.05 -16.73
CA LYS A 332 18.97 0.76 -17.82
C LYS A 332 19.82 1.91 -17.32
N SER A 333 19.25 2.72 -16.44
CA SER A 333 19.90 3.85 -15.78
C SER A 333 19.16 4.21 -14.49
N GLY A 334 19.68 5.13 -13.68
CA GLY A 334 19.09 5.50 -12.38
C GLY A 334 19.84 4.90 -11.19
N ASN A 335 19.23 5.04 -10.00
CA ASN A 335 19.84 4.63 -8.74
C ASN A 335 18.87 3.76 -7.93
N ILE A 336 19.36 2.62 -7.45
CA ILE A 336 18.70 1.79 -6.45
C ILE A 336 19.52 1.90 -5.16
N GLU A 337 18.92 2.47 -4.12
CA GLU A 337 19.56 2.71 -2.84
C GLU A 337 18.79 1.99 -1.74
N ASN A 338 19.48 1.30 -0.84
CA ASN A 338 18.82 0.68 0.30
C ASN A 338 19.78 0.49 1.47
N THR A 339 19.24 0.30 2.67
CA THR A 339 20.03 -0.15 3.81
C THR A 339 20.45 -1.61 3.60
N TYR A 340 19.53 -2.56 3.48
CA TYR A 340 19.91 -3.98 3.51
C TYR A 340 20.31 -4.52 2.13
N VAL A 341 19.34 -4.72 1.23
CA VAL A 341 19.59 -5.34 -0.09
C VAL A 341 19.11 -4.41 -1.21
N GLY A 342 19.90 -4.27 -2.26
CA GLY A 342 19.52 -3.41 -3.38
C GLY A 342 18.45 -4.11 -4.21
N VAL A 343 18.83 -5.25 -4.78
CA VAL A 343 17.93 -6.13 -5.53
C VAL A 343 17.98 -7.55 -4.97
N LEU A 344 16.80 -8.14 -4.75
CA LEU A 344 16.63 -9.53 -4.36
C LEU A 344 15.93 -10.29 -5.51
N ALA A 345 16.63 -11.24 -6.14
CA ALA A 345 16.07 -12.09 -7.20
C ALA A 345 15.93 -13.54 -6.71
N LEU A 346 14.71 -14.07 -6.77
CA LEU A 346 14.34 -15.36 -6.19
C LEU A 346 13.48 -16.18 -7.16
N SER A 347 13.52 -17.50 -7.03
CA SER A 347 12.65 -18.44 -7.74
C SER A 347 12.65 -18.23 -9.26
N ASP A 348 13.77 -18.54 -9.90
CA ASP A 348 13.99 -18.45 -11.35
C ASP A 348 13.86 -17.03 -11.93
N SER A 349 14.02 -15.99 -11.10
CA SER A 349 13.90 -14.59 -11.54
C SER A 349 15.16 -14.07 -12.23
N ARG A 350 15.01 -12.97 -12.97
CA ARG A 350 16.09 -12.38 -13.75
C ARG A 350 16.32 -10.91 -13.44
N LEU A 351 17.59 -10.54 -13.26
CA LEU A 351 18.05 -9.16 -13.21
C LEU A 351 19.01 -8.87 -14.36
N ASP A 352 18.75 -7.82 -15.14
CA ASP A 352 19.68 -7.30 -16.15
C ASP A 352 20.09 -5.86 -15.82
N VAL A 353 21.38 -5.66 -15.53
CA VAL A 353 21.98 -4.37 -15.21
C VAL A 353 22.77 -3.88 -16.42
N GLN A 354 22.19 -2.91 -17.13
CA GLN A 354 22.77 -2.30 -18.32
C GLN A 354 23.47 -0.97 -18.00
N GLY A 355 23.07 -0.32 -16.91
CA GLY A 355 23.65 0.93 -16.43
C GLY A 355 23.17 1.29 -15.03
N GLY A 356 23.34 2.55 -14.64
CA GLY A 356 22.93 3.04 -13.31
C GLY A 356 23.81 2.55 -12.16
N ALA A 357 23.31 2.69 -10.94
CA ALA A 357 23.99 2.24 -9.72
C ALA A 357 23.02 1.55 -8.76
N ILE A 358 23.47 0.43 -8.18
CA ILE A 358 22.82 -0.26 -7.06
C ILE A 358 23.78 -0.10 -5.87
N THR A 359 23.40 0.68 -4.86
CA THR A 359 24.26 1.00 -3.72
C THR A 359 23.55 0.74 -2.40
N THR A 360 24.08 -0.15 -1.58
CA THR A 360 23.47 -0.51 -0.30
C THR A 360 24.46 -0.58 0.86
N LEU A 361 23.92 -0.66 2.09
CA LEU A 361 24.75 -0.89 3.27
C LEU A 361 25.21 -2.35 3.34
N VAL A 362 24.31 -3.35 3.22
CA VAL A 362 24.71 -4.76 3.39
C VAL A 362 25.12 -5.40 2.06
N ASP A 363 24.16 -5.87 1.26
CA ASP A 363 24.43 -6.55 -0.01
C ASP A 363 23.91 -5.75 -1.20
N GLY A 364 24.71 -5.61 -2.25
CA GLY A 364 24.27 -4.93 -3.47
C GLY A 364 23.13 -5.70 -4.15
N VAL A 365 23.40 -6.94 -4.54
CA VAL A 365 22.44 -7.86 -5.16
C VAL A 365 22.51 -9.24 -4.49
N GLN A 366 21.34 -9.83 -4.21
CA GLN A 366 21.22 -11.24 -3.84
C GLN A 366 20.41 -11.99 -4.90
N ALA A 367 20.92 -13.11 -5.40
CA ALA A 367 20.20 -14.01 -6.29
C ALA A 367 20.20 -15.45 -5.73
N GLN A 368 19.03 -16.09 -5.75
CA GLN A 368 18.82 -17.44 -5.21
C GLN A 368 17.90 -18.26 -6.12
N ASP A 369 17.89 -19.59 -5.94
CA ASP A 369 16.97 -20.54 -6.58
C ASP A 369 16.97 -20.40 -8.11
N ASP A 370 18.08 -20.77 -8.74
CA ASP A 370 18.27 -20.75 -10.20
C ASP A 370 18.14 -19.35 -10.86
N SER A 371 18.02 -18.28 -10.07
CA SER A 371 17.92 -16.90 -10.57
C SER A 371 19.19 -16.45 -11.32
N VAL A 372 18.99 -15.57 -12.30
CA VAL A 372 20.04 -15.14 -13.24
C VAL A 372 20.29 -13.63 -13.14
N VAL A 373 21.55 -13.26 -12.96
CA VAL A 373 21.99 -11.86 -12.99
C VAL A 373 22.93 -11.62 -14.17
N SER A 374 22.58 -10.67 -15.03
CA SER A 374 23.39 -10.19 -16.14
C SER A 374 23.86 -8.77 -15.85
N VAL A 375 25.17 -8.52 -15.96
CA VAL A 375 25.75 -7.18 -15.78
C VAL A 375 26.57 -6.84 -17.01
N THR A 376 26.06 -5.90 -17.79
CA THR A 376 26.70 -5.37 -19.01
C THR A 376 27.24 -3.95 -18.80
N GLY A 377 26.77 -3.26 -17.76
CA GLY A 377 27.23 -1.93 -17.35
C GLY A 377 26.82 -1.59 -15.92
N GLY A 378 27.01 -0.33 -15.54
CA GLY A 378 26.64 0.17 -14.21
C GLY A 378 27.58 -0.23 -13.07
N ALA A 379 27.15 0.05 -11.84
CA ALA A 379 27.88 -0.25 -10.62
C ALA A 379 26.99 -0.94 -9.58
N ILE A 380 27.47 -2.02 -8.97
CA ILE A 380 26.84 -2.72 -7.85
C ILE A 380 27.77 -2.61 -6.63
N VAL A 381 27.27 -2.05 -5.54
CA VAL A 381 28.04 -1.78 -4.32
C VAL A 381 27.25 -2.24 -3.09
N GLY A 382 27.76 -3.24 -2.38
CA GLY A 382 27.36 -3.58 -1.01
C GLY A 382 28.48 -3.16 -0.06
N ARG A 383 28.21 -2.31 0.94
CA ARG A 383 29.26 -1.62 1.70
C ARG A 383 29.84 -2.41 2.88
N ASP A 384 29.03 -3.25 3.52
CA ASP A 384 29.39 -3.97 4.75
C ASP A 384 29.63 -5.45 4.49
N ASP A 385 29.03 -6.02 3.44
CA ASP A 385 29.09 -7.44 3.14
C ASP A 385 29.40 -7.68 1.65
N GLU A 386 28.47 -8.21 0.85
CA GLU A 386 28.77 -8.63 -0.51
C GLU A 386 28.35 -7.60 -1.55
N GLY A 387 29.18 -7.39 -2.57
CA GLY A 387 28.70 -6.69 -3.77
C GLY A 387 27.58 -7.51 -4.43
N MET A 388 27.82 -8.81 -4.58
CA MET A 388 26.84 -9.77 -5.07
C MET A 388 26.92 -11.11 -4.35
N ARG A 389 25.77 -11.64 -3.93
CA ARG A 389 25.60 -12.96 -3.31
C ARG A 389 24.76 -13.88 -4.20
N LEU A 390 25.29 -15.05 -4.54
CA LEU A 390 24.63 -16.09 -5.35
C LEU A 390 24.49 -17.37 -4.52
N ARG A 391 23.29 -17.94 -4.47
CA ARG A 391 22.97 -19.20 -3.76
C ARG A 391 22.04 -20.09 -4.57
N ASP A 392 21.98 -21.36 -4.18
CA ASP A 392 21.15 -22.41 -4.79
C ASP A 392 21.05 -22.33 -6.33
N ARG A 393 22.14 -22.67 -7.02
CA ARG A 393 22.25 -22.68 -8.49
C ARG A 393 22.07 -21.33 -9.19
N ALA A 394 22.02 -20.21 -8.47
CA ALA A 394 22.00 -18.88 -9.10
C ALA A 394 23.24 -18.62 -9.97
N SER A 395 23.09 -17.74 -10.97
CA SER A 395 24.16 -17.45 -11.93
C SER A 395 24.42 -15.96 -12.15
N LEU A 396 25.69 -15.63 -12.37
CA LEU A 396 26.16 -14.31 -12.77
C LEU A 396 26.88 -14.38 -14.12
N MET A 397 26.48 -13.52 -15.05
CA MET A 397 27.23 -13.18 -16.25
C MET A 397 27.68 -11.72 -16.21
N LEU A 398 28.98 -11.48 -16.06
CA LEU A 398 29.61 -10.16 -16.00
C LEU A 398 30.38 -9.89 -17.30
N SER A 399 29.92 -8.92 -18.09
CA SER A 399 30.51 -8.53 -19.38
C SER A 399 30.92 -7.06 -19.46
N GLY A 400 30.72 -6.32 -18.37
CA GLY A 400 31.06 -4.90 -18.22
C GLY A 400 30.69 -4.40 -16.82
N GLY A 401 30.86 -3.11 -16.55
CA GLY A 401 30.50 -2.52 -15.25
C GLY A 401 31.44 -2.90 -14.09
N SER A 402 31.00 -2.65 -12.85
CA SER A 402 31.77 -2.93 -11.64
C SER A 402 30.94 -3.50 -10.50
N ILE A 403 31.50 -4.48 -9.78
CA ILE A 403 30.94 -5.04 -8.54
C ILE A 403 31.93 -4.82 -7.41
N GLN A 404 31.47 -4.20 -6.32
CA GLN A 404 32.27 -3.92 -5.13
C GLN A 404 31.54 -4.38 -3.86
N GLY A 405 32.23 -5.13 -3.01
CA GLY A 405 31.74 -5.53 -1.69
C GLY A 405 32.57 -4.95 -0.54
N GLY A 406 31.95 -4.89 0.63
CA GLY A 406 32.56 -4.56 1.92
C GLY A 406 33.41 -5.68 2.49
N GLN A 407 33.09 -6.92 2.16
CA GLN A 407 33.86 -8.12 2.45
C GLN A 407 34.29 -8.79 1.15
N ASN A 408 33.32 -9.29 0.37
CA ASN A 408 33.58 -9.91 -0.92
C ASN A 408 32.89 -9.20 -2.08
N GLY A 409 33.60 -9.03 -3.19
CA GLY A 409 32.98 -8.49 -4.41
C GLY A 409 31.85 -9.40 -4.90
N VAL A 410 32.16 -10.67 -5.13
CA VAL A 410 31.20 -11.72 -5.47
C VAL A 410 31.37 -12.92 -4.54
N SER A 411 30.26 -13.43 -4.01
CA SER A 411 30.18 -14.59 -3.12
C SER A 411 29.18 -15.59 -3.69
N ALA A 412 29.67 -16.76 -4.12
CA ALA A 412 28.85 -17.79 -4.79
C ALA A 412 28.94 -19.13 -4.06
N SER A 413 27.79 -19.74 -3.80
CA SER A 413 27.69 -21.04 -3.10
C SER A 413 26.58 -21.93 -3.66
N GLU A 414 26.57 -23.20 -3.24
CA GLU A 414 25.51 -24.17 -3.52
C GLU A 414 25.28 -24.34 -5.03
N TYR A 415 26.32 -24.79 -5.75
CA TYR A 415 26.28 -25.04 -7.20
C TYR A 415 26.04 -23.79 -8.09
N SER A 416 26.31 -22.59 -7.56
CA SER A 416 26.18 -21.34 -8.33
C SER A 416 27.26 -21.21 -9.41
N ILE A 417 27.00 -20.38 -10.42
CA ILE A 417 27.91 -20.19 -11.57
C ILE A 417 28.27 -18.71 -11.73
N VAL A 418 29.56 -18.41 -11.83
CA VAL A 418 30.09 -17.06 -12.12
C VAL A 418 30.87 -17.09 -13.42
N GLN A 419 30.44 -16.29 -14.41
CA GLN A 419 31.14 -16.08 -15.66
C GLN A 419 31.51 -14.59 -15.82
N MET A 420 32.80 -14.29 -15.90
CA MET A 420 33.33 -12.95 -16.10
C MET A 420 34.08 -12.86 -17.43
N MET A 421 33.49 -12.15 -18.40
CA MET A 421 34.09 -11.86 -19.70
C MET A 421 34.88 -10.56 -19.68
N ASP A 422 34.41 -9.55 -18.95
CA ASP A 422 35.07 -8.25 -18.75
C ASP A 422 34.53 -7.60 -17.45
N GLY A 423 34.87 -6.33 -17.19
CA GLY A 423 34.40 -5.55 -16.04
C GLY A 423 35.39 -5.57 -14.88
N ARG A 424 34.93 -5.10 -13.72
CA ARG A 424 35.76 -5.03 -12.50
C ARG A 424 35.07 -5.64 -11.30
N VAL A 425 35.78 -6.47 -10.54
CA VAL A 425 35.30 -7.00 -9.26
C VAL A 425 36.31 -6.71 -8.16
N SER A 426 35.85 -6.20 -7.01
CA SER A 426 36.70 -5.87 -5.88
C SER A 426 36.04 -6.12 -4.53
N GLY A 427 36.85 -6.48 -3.54
CA GLY A 427 36.44 -6.64 -2.15
C GLY A 427 37.70 -6.76 -1.27
N PRO A 428 37.68 -6.23 -0.04
CA PRO A 428 38.88 -6.16 0.80
C PRO A 428 39.38 -7.54 1.24
N ASP A 429 38.46 -8.47 1.54
CA ASP A 429 38.80 -9.84 1.93
C ASP A 429 38.98 -10.73 0.71
N ASN A 430 37.98 -10.75 -0.17
CA ASN A 430 38.05 -11.42 -1.46
C ASN A 430 37.43 -10.53 -2.54
N ALA A 431 38.02 -10.47 -3.73
CA ALA A 431 37.24 -10.01 -4.87
C ALA A 431 36.18 -11.05 -5.22
N MET A 432 36.54 -12.35 -5.18
CA MET A 432 35.62 -13.44 -5.46
C MET A 432 35.82 -14.59 -4.48
N ARG A 433 34.72 -15.06 -3.88
CA ARG A 433 34.67 -16.26 -3.03
C ARG A 433 33.67 -17.26 -3.62
N ILE A 434 34.15 -18.44 -4.00
CA ILE A 434 33.39 -19.48 -4.70
C ILE A 434 33.47 -20.76 -3.87
N ARG A 435 32.33 -21.32 -3.46
CA ARG A 435 32.29 -22.49 -2.55
C ARG A 435 31.21 -23.50 -2.91
N ASP A 436 31.22 -24.66 -2.26
CA ASP A 436 30.17 -25.68 -2.30
C ASP A 436 29.80 -26.11 -3.73
N ASN A 437 30.78 -26.67 -4.45
CA ASN A 437 30.65 -27.14 -5.83
C ASN A 437 30.28 -26.04 -6.87
N SER A 438 30.41 -24.77 -6.52
CA SER A 438 30.19 -23.65 -7.45
C SER A 438 31.31 -23.51 -8.48
N GLN A 439 31.01 -22.83 -9.58
CA GLN A 439 31.89 -22.70 -10.75
C GLN A 439 32.28 -21.25 -11.02
N LEU A 440 33.53 -21.04 -11.42
CA LEU A 440 34.07 -19.75 -11.84
C LEU A 440 34.76 -19.86 -13.20
N LEU A 441 34.43 -18.96 -14.12
CA LEU A 441 35.13 -18.75 -15.38
C LEU A 441 35.48 -17.27 -15.53
N ILE A 442 36.77 -16.95 -15.67
CA ILE A 442 37.25 -15.59 -15.96
C ILE A 442 37.96 -15.61 -17.31
N GLN A 443 37.47 -14.84 -18.27
CA GLN A 443 38.06 -14.67 -19.60
C GLN A 443 38.74 -13.31 -19.76
N GLY A 444 38.34 -12.29 -19.00
CA GLY A 444 38.86 -10.93 -19.09
C GLY A 444 38.56 -10.06 -17.86
N GLY A 445 38.82 -8.76 -17.97
CA GLY A 445 38.57 -7.76 -16.94
C GLY A 445 39.60 -7.66 -15.79
N GLU A 446 39.21 -7.00 -14.71
CA GLU A 446 40.05 -6.72 -13.54
C GLU A 446 39.45 -7.29 -12.24
N VAL A 447 40.23 -8.11 -11.55
CA VAL A 447 39.92 -8.63 -10.22
C VAL A 447 40.85 -7.99 -9.19
N SER A 448 40.36 -6.94 -8.52
CA SER A 448 41.09 -6.18 -7.51
C SER A 448 40.92 -6.79 -6.12
N GLY A 449 41.46 -7.98 -5.88
CA GLY A 449 41.36 -8.69 -4.60
C GLY A 449 41.80 -10.14 -4.70
N ARG A 450 41.60 -10.91 -3.62
CA ARG A 450 41.87 -12.36 -3.61
C ARG A 450 40.75 -13.11 -4.34
N ILE A 451 41.10 -14.17 -5.07
CA ILE A 451 40.16 -15.18 -5.52
C ILE A 451 40.31 -16.39 -4.59
N LEU A 452 39.20 -16.84 -4.01
CA LEU A 452 39.16 -17.96 -3.08
C LEU A 452 38.16 -19.01 -3.56
N LEU A 453 38.65 -20.22 -3.85
CA LEU A 453 37.86 -21.40 -4.19
C LEU A 453 37.90 -22.37 -3.01
N GLU A 454 36.73 -22.73 -2.47
CA GLU A 454 36.59 -23.60 -1.29
C GLU A 454 35.59 -24.73 -1.57
N ASP A 455 35.68 -25.80 -0.77
CA ASP A 455 34.66 -26.85 -0.69
C ASP A 455 34.20 -27.38 -2.06
N GLN A 456 35.16 -27.97 -2.79
CA GLN A 456 34.97 -28.56 -4.12
C GLN A 456 34.60 -27.55 -5.24
N ALA A 457 34.87 -26.26 -5.04
CA ALA A 457 34.71 -25.26 -6.09
C ALA A 457 35.68 -25.48 -7.25
N ASN A 458 35.24 -25.09 -8.46
CA ASN A 458 36.04 -25.19 -9.69
C ASN A 458 36.21 -23.82 -10.33
N GLY A 459 37.45 -23.41 -10.59
CA GLY A 459 37.76 -22.12 -11.23
C GLY A 459 38.65 -22.27 -12.46
N ILE A 460 38.31 -21.56 -13.54
CA ILE A 460 39.11 -21.46 -14.76
C ILE A 460 39.38 -19.98 -15.03
N ILE A 461 40.65 -19.59 -15.11
CA ILE A 461 41.10 -18.23 -15.40
C ILE A 461 41.90 -18.25 -16.71
N GLN A 462 41.30 -17.74 -17.78
CA GLN A 462 41.85 -17.71 -19.13
C GLN A 462 42.44 -16.34 -19.51
N GLY A 463 42.10 -15.28 -18.78
CA GLY A 463 42.56 -13.92 -19.07
C GLY A 463 42.30 -12.93 -17.94
N GLY A 464 42.48 -11.64 -18.23
CA GLY A 464 42.31 -10.55 -17.26
C GLY A 464 43.51 -10.31 -16.35
N THR A 465 43.31 -9.48 -15.33
CA THR A 465 44.31 -9.17 -14.30
C THR A 465 43.78 -9.50 -12.91
N VAL A 466 44.56 -10.24 -12.12
CA VAL A 466 44.28 -10.53 -10.70
C VAL A 466 45.37 -9.92 -9.84
N SER A 467 44.99 -8.98 -8.97
CA SER A 467 45.97 -8.18 -8.22
C SER A 467 46.45 -8.83 -6.91
N ARG A 468 45.72 -9.81 -6.37
CA ARG A 468 46.14 -10.58 -5.18
C ARG A 468 46.12 -12.08 -5.44
N ASN A 469 46.14 -12.86 -4.37
CA ASN A 469 46.33 -14.30 -4.42
C ASN A 469 45.13 -15.00 -5.09
N VAL A 470 45.40 -16.14 -5.70
CA VAL A 470 44.39 -17.12 -6.11
C VAL A 470 44.61 -18.36 -5.25
N ILE A 471 43.60 -18.75 -4.48
CA ILE A 471 43.71 -19.82 -3.48
C ILE A 471 42.61 -20.86 -3.74
N ALA A 472 42.99 -22.13 -3.79
CA ALA A 472 42.08 -23.28 -3.84
C ALA A 472 42.26 -24.14 -2.57
N ARG A 473 41.15 -24.46 -1.88
CA ARG A 473 41.11 -25.22 -0.61
C ARG A 473 40.04 -26.31 -0.63
N ASN A 474 40.17 -27.28 0.26
CA ASN A 474 39.17 -28.33 0.51
C ASN A 474 38.72 -29.04 -0.77
N ALA A 475 39.67 -29.72 -1.43
CA ALA A 475 39.45 -30.45 -2.68
C ALA A 475 38.90 -29.60 -3.85
N SER A 476 39.22 -28.29 -3.88
CA SER A 476 38.88 -27.42 -5.00
C SER A 476 39.87 -27.56 -6.15
N ARG A 477 39.50 -27.11 -7.35
CA ARG A 477 40.37 -27.13 -8.53
C ARG A 477 40.45 -25.74 -9.16
N MET A 478 41.66 -25.28 -9.44
CA MET A 478 41.88 -24.10 -10.29
C MET A 478 42.71 -24.43 -11.53
N GLU A 479 42.33 -23.82 -12.64
CA GLU A 479 43.03 -23.88 -13.92
C GLU A 479 43.38 -22.46 -14.40
N LEU A 480 44.66 -22.18 -14.57
CA LEU A 480 45.19 -20.88 -15.02
C LEU A 480 45.79 -21.04 -16.42
N ALA A 481 45.04 -20.58 -17.42
CA ALA A 481 45.35 -20.71 -18.84
C ALA A 481 45.71 -19.37 -19.51
N GLY A 482 45.76 -18.27 -18.75
CA GLY A 482 46.19 -16.95 -19.23
C GLY A 482 45.96 -15.86 -18.18
N GLY A 483 46.25 -14.60 -18.56
CA GLY A 483 46.10 -13.43 -17.69
C GLY A 483 47.38 -12.98 -16.98
N ARG A 484 47.26 -11.97 -16.12
CA ARG A 484 48.34 -11.39 -15.31
C ARG A 484 48.02 -11.50 -13.82
N PHE A 485 48.90 -12.14 -13.06
CA PHE A 485 48.75 -12.42 -11.64
C PHE A 485 49.83 -11.71 -10.84
N SER A 486 49.40 -10.83 -9.94
CA SER A 486 50.34 -10.10 -9.07
C SER A 486 50.51 -10.77 -7.71
N GLY A 487 49.52 -11.53 -7.24
CA GLY A 487 49.60 -12.32 -6.01
C GLY A 487 50.00 -13.78 -6.23
N ALA A 488 50.22 -14.49 -5.12
CA ALA A 488 50.63 -15.88 -5.12
C ALA A 488 49.50 -16.83 -5.53
N ILE A 489 49.86 -17.94 -6.15
CA ILE A 489 48.95 -19.03 -6.50
C ILE A 489 49.11 -20.13 -5.45
N GLN A 490 48.00 -20.55 -4.82
CA GLN A 490 48.01 -21.47 -3.69
C GLN A 490 46.99 -22.61 -3.83
N ALA A 491 47.44 -23.86 -3.68
CA ALA A 491 46.56 -25.02 -3.55
C ALA A 491 46.82 -25.73 -2.22
N GLU A 492 45.74 -25.92 -1.45
CA GLU A 492 45.76 -26.44 -0.09
C GLU A 492 44.73 -27.58 0.06
N ASP A 493 44.91 -28.47 1.04
CA ASP A 493 43.90 -29.45 1.48
C ASP A 493 43.32 -30.32 0.34
N ASN A 494 44.21 -31.00 -0.37
CA ASN A 494 43.93 -31.85 -1.55
C ASN A 494 43.36 -31.10 -2.77
N SER A 495 43.51 -29.77 -2.81
CA SER A 495 43.16 -28.97 -3.98
C SER A 495 44.19 -29.08 -5.08
N GLN A 496 43.76 -28.83 -6.31
CA GLN A 496 44.59 -28.94 -7.51
C GLN A 496 44.75 -27.59 -8.19
N ALA A 497 45.95 -27.36 -8.73
CA ALA A 497 46.26 -26.20 -9.57
C ALA A 497 46.90 -26.66 -10.87
N VAL A 498 46.29 -26.31 -11.99
CA VAL A 498 46.85 -26.53 -13.33
C VAL A 498 47.22 -25.18 -13.91
N ILE A 499 48.50 -24.97 -14.22
CA ILE A 499 48.99 -23.70 -14.77
C ILE A 499 49.61 -24.00 -16.14
N SER A 500 48.98 -23.52 -17.22
CA SER A 500 49.43 -23.76 -18.59
C SER A 500 49.97 -22.50 -19.26
N ASN A 501 49.54 -21.31 -18.83
CA ASN A 501 50.01 -20.02 -19.37
C ASN A 501 49.72 -18.87 -18.37
N GLY A 502 50.27 -17.67 -18.65
CA GLY A 502 50.05 -16.45 -17.88
C GLY A 502 51.33 -15.72 -17.48
N GLN A 503 51.18 -14.51 -16.97
CA GLN A 503 52.27 -13.71 -16.39
C GLN A 503 52.15 -13.69 -14.87
N PHE A 504 53.14 -14.22 -14.17
CA PHE A 504 53.13 -14.35 -12.71
C PHE A 504 54.23 -13.48 -12.10
N GLN A 505 53.85 -12.53 -11.25
CA GLN A 505 54.81 -11.66 -10.54
C GLN A 505 55.19 -12.20 -9.17
N ALA A 506 54.30 -12.95 -8.52
CA ALA A 506 54.57 -13.63 -7.26
C ALA A 506 54.83 -15.14 -7.49
N GLY A 507 55.41 -15.78 -6.47
CA GLY A 507 55.74 -17.20 -6.50
C GLY A 507 54.54 -18.15 -6.38
N LEU A 508 54.79 -19.42 -6.62
CA LEU A 508 53.84 -20.52 -6.43
C LEU A 508 54.03 -21.14 -5.04
N ARG A 509 52.94 -21.45 -4.33
CA ARG A 509 52.99 -22.15 -3.04
C ARG A 509 52.00 -23.31 -3.04
N PHE A 510 52.49 -24.52 -2.76
CA PHE A 510 51.66 -25.71 -2.67
C PHE A 510 51.84 -26.34 -1.29
N SER A 511 50.73 -26.66 -0.62
CA SER A 511 50.76 -27.38 0.66
C SER A 511 49.67 -28.44 0.69
N GLY A 512 50.06 -29.69 0.47
CA GLY A 512 49.15 -30.83 0.34
C GLY A 512 49.71 -31.87 -0.65
N ASN A 513 48.88 -32.80 -1.10
CA ASN A 513 49.19 -33.68 -2.24
C ASN A 513 49.19 -32.83 -3.53
N ALA A 514 50.33 -32.22 -3.84
CA ALA A 514 50.54 -31.40 -5.05
C ALA A 514 50.95 -32.27 -6.25
#